data_AF-A0A915MG25-F1
#
_entry.id   AF-A0A915MG25-F1
#
_cell.length_a   1.000
_cell.length_b   1.000
_cell.length_c   1.000
_cell.angle_alpha   90.00
_cell.angle_beta   90.00
_cell.angle_gamma   90.00
#
_symmetry.space_group_name_H-M   'P 1'
#
loop_
_entity.id
_entity.type
_entity.pdbx_description
1 polymer ?
#
loop_
_entity_poly.entity_id
_entity_poly.type
_entity_poly.pdbx_seq_one_letter_code
_entity_poly.pdbx_strand_id
1 'polypeptide(L)' 'DQSPTYCQDDQIDGTMGTEGRICSIEPDAPNSCDLLCCNRGYQSHIEEVN' A
#
# COMPACT_ATOMS: atom_id res chain seq x y z
N ASP A 1 14.10 -1.44 19.86
CA ASP A 1 12.86 -1.84 19.17
C ASP A 1 13.00 -1.67 17.68
N GLN A 2 12.53 -2.66 16.92
CA GLN A 2 12.43 -2.58 15.46
C GLN A 2 11.00 -2.17 15.11
N SER A 3 10.86 -1.25 14.16
CA SER A 3 9.54 -0.92 13.63
C SER A 3 8.88 -2.18 13.04
N PRO A 4 7.56 -2.34 13.21
CA PRO A 4 6.85 -3.47 12.62
C PRO A 4 6.80 -3.35 11.10
N THR A 5 6.38 -4.43 10.45
CA THR A 5 6.08 -4.38 9.02
C THR A 5 4.66 -3.88 8.83
N TYR A 6 4.46 -2.85 8.00
CA TYR A 6 3.14 -2.25 7.78
C TYR A 6 2.37 -2.88 6.60
N CYS A 7 2.85 -4.00 6.09
CA CYS A 7 2.36 -4.61 4.85
C CYS A 7 0.99 -5.27 5.00
N GLN A 8 0.70 -5.87 6.16
CA GLN A 8 -0.54 -6.61 6.45
C GLN A 8 -1.18 -6.04 7.72
N ASP A 9 -2.46 -6.32 7.91
CA ASP A 9 -3.12 -6.04 9.19
C ASP A 9 -2.55 -6.97 10.26
N ASP A 10 -2.11 -6.41 11.37
CA ASP A 10 -1.63 -7.13 12.54
C ASP A 10 -2.04 -6.37 13.79
N GLN A 11 -2.96 -6.96 14.56
CA GLN A 11 -3.49 -6.38 15.78
C GLN A 11 -2.49 -6.39 16.94
N ILE A 12 -1.51 -7.29 16.94
CA ILE A 12 -0.47 -7.36 17.97
C ILE A 12 0.49 -6.18 17.81
N ASP A 13 0.91 -5.93 16.58
CA ASP A 13 1.81 -4.82 16.23
C ASP A 13 1.06 -3.49 16.01
N GLY A 14 -0.28 -3.53 15.95
CA GLY A 14 -1.14 -2.36 15.77
C GLY A 14 -1.11 -1.78 14.35
N THR A 15 -0.84 -2.61 13.34
CA THR A 15 -0.76 -2.21 11.94
C THR A 15 -2.05 -2.57 11.20
N MET A 16 -2.49 -1.72 10.25
CA MET A 16 -3.73 -1.94 9.47
C MET A 16 -3.48 -2.54 8.07
N GLY A 17 -2.22 -2.77 7.69
CA GLY A 17 -1.85 -3.12 6.32
C GLY A 17 -2.01 -1.97 5.32
N THR A 18 -1.88 -2.31 4.03
CA THR A 18 -1.91 -1.34 2.92
C THR A 18 -3.01 -1.58 1.89
N GLU A 19 -3.95 -2.47 2.18
CA GLU A 19 -5.10 -2.73 1.31
C GLU A 19 -5.97 -1.47 1.15
N GLY A 20 -6.47 -1.23 -0.07
CA GLY A 20 -7.30 -0.07 -0.39
C GLY A 20 -6.59 1.28 -0.45
N ARG A 21 -5.27 1.34 -0.22
CA ARG A 21 -4.49 2.58 -0.34
C ARG A 21 -4.17 2.89 -1.80
N ILE A 22 -4.25 4.17 -2.16
CA ILE A 22 -3.87 4.66 -3.48
C ILE A 22 -2.34 4.68 -3.60
N CYS A 23 -1.82 4.07 -4.66
CA CYS A 23 -0.40 4.04 -4.99
C CYS A 23 -0.11 4.68 -6.35
N SER A 24 1.16 5.01 -6.59
CA SER A 24 1.66 5.50 -7.88
C SER A 24 2.25 4.36 -8.71
N ILE A 25 2.01 4.34 -10.03
CA ILE A 25 2.68 3.41 -10.94
C ILE A 25 4.12 3.82 -11.28
N GLU A 26 4.54 5.01 -10.85
CA GLU A 26 5.93 5.46 -11.00
C GLU A 26 6.84 4.68 -10.04
N PRO A 27 7.84 3.93 -10.54
CA PRO A 27 8.60 2.95 -9.75
C PRO A 27 9.41 3.58 -8.61
N ASP A 28 9.93 4.79 -8.82
CA ASP A 28 10.78 5.50 -7.85
C ASP A 28 9.98 6.44 -6.93
N ALA A 29 8.64 6.48 -7.06
CA ALA A 29 7.81 7.28 -6.18
C ALA A 29 7.85 6.72 -4.74
N PRO A 30 7.84 7.58 -3.70
CA PRO A 30 7.76 7.13 -2.32
C PRO A 30 6.51 6.29 -2.00
N ASN A 31 5.46 6.45 -2.80
CA ASN A 31 4.22 5.66 -2.74
C ASN A 31 4.05 4.76 -3.96
N SER A 32 5.14 4.32 -4.59
CA SER A 32 5.08 3.38 -5.72
C SER A 32 4.30 2.12 -5.32
N CYS A 33 3.52 1.57 -6.25
CA CYS A 33 2.67 0.41 -5.96
C CYS A 33 3.49 -0.80 -5.51
N ASP A 34 4.68 -1.01 -6.08
CA ASP A 34 5.56 -2.10 -5.68
C ASP A 34 6.02 -1.96 -4.22
N LEU A 35 6.30 -0.74 -3.76
CA LEU A 35 6.65 -0.47 -2.38
C LEU A 35 5.43 -0.50 -1.44
N LEU A 36 4.42 0.32 -1.72
CA LEU A 36 3.25 0.49 -0.86
C LEU A 36 2.41 -0.79 -0.76
N CYS A 37 2.25 -1.50 -1.86
CA CYS A 37 1.50 -2.77 -1.90
C CYS A 37 2.40 -3.98 -1.60
N CYS A 38 3.65 -3.75 -1.16
CA CYS A 38 4.61 -4.77 -0.76
C CYS A 38 4.78 -5.89 -1.81
N ASN A 39 4.87 -5.50 -3.09
CA ASN A 39 4.99 -6.39 -4.25
C ASN A 39 3.84 -7.40 -4.41
N ARG A 40 2.67 -7.15 -3.81
CA ARG A 40 1.47 -8.01 -3.97
C ARG A 40 0.60 -7.65 -5.18
N GLY A 41 1.01 -6.64 -5.96
CA GLY A 41 0.24 -6.07 -7.06
C GLY A 41 -0.74 -4.99 -6.60
N TYR A 42 -1.50 -4.45 -7.56
CA TYR A 42 -2.46 -3.37 -7.35
C TYR A 42 -3.61 -3.47 -8.36
N GLN A 43 -4.73 -2.82 -8.06
CA GLN A 43 -5.87 -2.67 -8.98
C GLN A 43 -6.00 -1.20 -9.38
N SER A 44 -6.19 -0.95 -10.67
CA SER A 44 -6.50 0.39 -11.19
C SER A 44 -8.01 0.55 -11.36
N HIS A 45 -8.52 1.70 -10.92
CA HIS A 45 -9.92 2.09 -11.06
C HIS A 45 -9.96 3.45 -11.74
N ILE A 46 -10.80 3.59 -12.77
CA ILE A 46 -11.09 4.88 -13.39
C ILE A 46 -12.38 5.38 -12.74
N GLU A 47 -12.30 6.52 -12.04
CA GLU A 47 -13.49 7.17 -11.51
C GLU A 47 -13.96 8.25 -12.49
N GLU A 48 -15.22 8.14 -12.94
CA GLU A 48 -15.88 9.21 -13.69
C GLU A 48 -16.29 10.31 -12.70
N VAL A 49 -15.62 11.45 -12.79
CA VAL A 49 -15.99 12.64 -12.02
C VAL A 49 -17.09 13.37 -12.79
N ASN A 50 -18.32 13.28 -12.30
CA ASN A 50 -19.50 13.97 -12.83
C ASN A 50 -19.42 15.49 -12.68
#